data_AF-A0A8C8UFZ9-F1
#
_entry.id   AF-A0A8C8UFZ9-F1
#
_cell.length_a   1.000
_cell.length_b   1.000
_cell.length_c   1.000
_cell.angle_alpha   90.00
_cell.angle_beta   90.00
_cell.angle_gamma   90.00
#
_symmetry.space_group_name_H-M   'P 1'
#
loop_
_entity.id
_entity.type
_entity.pdbx_description
1 polymer ?
#
loop_
_entity_poly.entity_id
_entity_poly.type
_entity_poly.pdbx_seq_one_letter_code
_entity_poly.pdbx_strand_id
1 'polypeptide(L)'
;MRSRWMWRLLRPEGGGARWTSTPHGRLSSALRRGFLTTTTKSSYDRRPVDITPLEQRKLTFDTHVLVQDLETHGFDKTQAETIVSVLSTLSNVSLDTIYKEMVTKAQQKMKIELDQVKQQLTQETSRIRADNKLDINLERSRVTDMFTDQEKQLMEATNEFTKKDTQTKSVISETSNKIDTEIASLKTLMESNKLETIRYLAASVFTCLAIALGFYRFWK
;
A
#
# COMPACT_ATOMS: atom_id res chain seq x y z
N MET A 1 0.77 -34.50 38.61
CA MET A 1 2.05 -35.00 38.04
C MET A 1 1.87 -35.08 36.53
N ARG A 2 2.39 -34.09 35.76
CA ARG A 2 3.60 -34.21 34.89
C ARG A 2 3.43 -35.37 33.88
N SER A 3 3.36 -35.13 32.57
CA SER A 3 4.56 -34.85 31.77
C SER A 3 4.27 -34.14 30.43
N ARG A 4 4.85 -32.94 30.28
CA ARG A 4 5.29 -32.30 29.03
C ARG A 4 6.73 -31.88 29.32
N TRP A 5 7.56 -31.63 28.30
CA TRP A 5 8.99 -31.24 28.38
C TRP A 5 10.02 -32.39 28.34
N MET A 6 10.15 -33.03 27.18
CA MET A 6 11.45 -33.26 26.54
C MET A 6 11.40 -32.36 25.30
N TRP A 7 12.28 -31.41 25.03
CA TRP A 7 13.73 -31.51 24.92
C TRP A 7 14.32 -30.11 25.13
N ARG A 8 15.22 -29.97 26.10
CA ARG A 8 16.11 -28.81 26.21
C ARG A 8 17.36 -29.27 26.95
N LEU A 9 18.38 -29.67 26.19
CA LEU A 9 19.77 -29.70 26.64
C LEU A 9 20.61 -30.14 25.44
N LEU A 10 21.25 -29.17 24.80
CA LEU A 10 22.64 -29.25 24.35
C LEU A 10 23.02 -27.88 23.79
N ARG A 11 23.75 -27.14 24.63
CA ARG A 11 24.56 -25.97 24.30
C ARG A 11 26.02 -26.44 24.34
N PRO A 12 26.87 -25.95 23.43
CA PRO A 12 28.06 -25.21 23.85
C PRO A 12 28.23 -23.94 22.98
N GLU A 13 28.13 -22.72 23.50
CA GLU A 13 29.20 -21.88 24.08
C GLU A 13 30.52 -21.85 23.28
N GLY A 14 30.82 -20.69 22.69
CA GLY A 14 32.19 -20.23 22.46
C GLY A 14 32.45 -19.56 21.11
N GLY A 15 32.59 -18.22 21.10
CA GLY A 15 33.34 -17.50 20.05
C GLY A 15 32.61 -16.29 19.46
N GLY A 16 32.87 -15.11 20.01
CA GLY A 16 32.27 -13.86 19.56
C GLY A 16 32.72 -13.41 18.17
N ALA A 17 31.78 -12.89 17.39
CA ALA A 17 32.03 -11.88 16.38
C ALA A 17 30.75 -11.04 16.23
N ARG A 18 30.79 -9.86 16.83
CA ARG A 18 29.84 -8.77 16.63
C ARG A 18 29.95 -8.33 15.16
N TRP A 19 28.96 -8.69 14.34
CA TRP A 19 28.67 -8.01 13.08
C TRP A 19 27.24 -7.51 13.14
N THR A 20 27.10 -6.26 13.57
CA THR A 20 25.90 -5.46 13.32
C THR A 20 25.94 -5.04 11.86
N SER A 21 25.16 -5.70 11.01
CA SER A 21 24.92 -5.25 9.64
C SER A 21 23.44 -4.93 9.52
N THR A 22 23.14 -3.65 9.76
CA THR A 22 21.86 -3.01 9.45
C THR A 22 21.57 -3.15 7.94
N PRO A 23 20.34 -3.48 7.53
CA PRO A 23 19.96 -3.32 6.13
C PRO A 23 19.68 -1.83 5.90
N HIS A 24 20.66 -1.11 5.35
CA HIS A 24 20.42 0.21 4.76
C HIS A 24 19.68 0.07 3.43
N GLY A 25 18.38 -0.23 3.50
CA GLY A 25 17.45 0.15 2.47
C GLY A 25 17.24 1.66 2.55
N ARG A 26 18.01 2.45 1.79
CA ARG A 26 17.64 3.85 1.52
C ARG A 26 16.48 3.86 0.54
N LEU A 27 15.28 3.62 1.07
CA LEU A 27 14.05 4.09 0.46
C LEU A 27 14.11 5.62 0.44
N SER A 28 14.14 6.14 -0.78
CA SER A 28 14.20 7.55 -1.16
C SER A 28 13.34 8.44 -0.26
N SER A 29 14.01 9.38 0.43
CA SER A 29 13.37 10.45 1.20
C SER A 29 12.77 11.56 0.32
N ALA A 30 12.23 11.21 -0.85
CA ALA A 30 11.70 12.15 -1.84
C ALA A 30 10.18 12.03 -2.06
N LEU A 31 9.50 11.09 -1.39
CA LEU A 31 8.06 10.91 -1.51
C LEU A 31 7.28 11.37 -0.26
N ARG A 32 7.77 12.40 0.43
CA ARG A 32 7.07 13.02 1.57
C ARG A 32 6.78 14.50 1.32
N ARG A 33 6.32 14.82 0.11
CA ARG A 33 5.80 16.14 -0.24
C ARG A 33 4.71 15.98 -1.31
N GLY A 34 3.60 15.37 -0.90
CA GLY A 34 2.52 15.01 -1.81
C GLY A 34 1.18 14.93 -1.10
N PHE A 35 0.86 15.94 -0.31
CA PHE A 35 -0.52 16.33 -0.03
C PHE A 35 -0.46 17.76 0.48
N LEU A 36 -0.65 18.71 -0.44
CA LEU A 36 -0.94 20.08 -0.04
C LEU A 36 -2.14 20.01 0.91
N THR A 37 -1.90 20.32 2.18
CA THR A 37 -2.94 20.54 3.17
C THR A 37 -3.77 21.73 2.67
N THR A 38 -4.80 21.45 1.87
CA THR A 38 -5.87 22.41 1.66
C THR A 38 -6.44 22.68 3.04
N THR A 39 -6.28 23.90 3.51
CA THR A 39 -6.78 24.35 4.80
C THR A 39 -8.26 23.98 4.86
N THR A 40 -8.63 23.11 5.81
CA THR A 40 -10.02 22.78 6.05
C THR A 40 -10.66 24.01 6.67
N LYS A 41 -11.11 24.95 5.84
CA LYS A 41 -12.00 26.04 6.28
C LYS A 41 -13.37 25.41 6.55
N SER A 42 -13.45 24.69 7.67
CA SER A 42 -14.69 24.11 8.20
C SER A 42 -15.56 25.23 8.75
N SER A 43 -16.17 25.98 7.84
CA SER A 43 -17.23 26.94 8.14
C SER A 43 -18.44 26.55 7.30
N TYR A 44 -19.03 25.40 7.64
CA TYR A 44 -20.39 25.11 7.18
C TYR A 44 -21.31 26.07 7.92
N ASP A 45 -21.65 27.17 7.26
CA ASP A 45 -22.61 28.16 7.72
C ASP A 45 -23.99 27.49 7.77
N ARG A 46 -24.31 26.85 8.91
CA ARG A 46 -25.63 26.27 9.16
C ARG A 46 -26.59 27.43 9.37
N ARG A 47 -27.08 28.03 8.29
CA ARG A 47 -28.17 28.99 8.36
C ARG A 47 -29.42 28.21 8.79
N PRO A 48 -29.98 28.46 9.98
CA PRO A 48 -31.18 27.78 10.41
C PRO A 48 -32.31 28.15 9.46
N VAL A 49 -33.05 27.12 9.02
CA VAL A 49 -34.29 27.31 8.29
C VAL A 49 -35.38 27.40 9.35
N ASP A 50 -35.78 28.62 9.69
CA ASP A 50 -36.86 28.87 10.66
C ASP A 50 -38.21 28.48 10.06
N ILE A 51 -38.55 27.21 10.19
CA ILE A 51 -39.92 26.72 10.06
C ILE A 51 -40.48 26.76 11.47
N THR A 52 -41.55 27.52 11.69
CA THR A 52 -42.26 27.56 12.98
C THR A 52 -42.51 26.12 13.50
N PRO A 53 -42.32 25.84 14.81
CA PRO A 53 -42.56 24.51 15.37
C PRO A 53 -44.02 24.05 15.20
N LEU A 54 -44.24 22.75 14.99
CA LEU A 54 -45.59 22.16 14.82
C LEU A 54 -46.53 22.45 16.00
N GLU A 55 -46.01 22.61 17.22
CA GLU A 55 -46.83 22.78 18.43
C GLU A 55 -47.55 24.14 18.52
N GLN A 56 -47.01 25.19 17.91
CA GLN A 56 -47.69 26.50 17.86
C GLN A 56 -48.82 26.53 16.80
N ARG A 57 -49.06 25.43 16.08
CA ARG A 57 -50.06 25.32 14.99
C ARG A 57 -51.48 25.03 15.46
N LYS A 58 -51.69 24.85 16.76
CA LYS A 58 -53.02 24.64 17.33
C LYS A 58 -53.42 25.89 18.10
N LEU A 59 -54.10 26.82 17.42
CA LEU A 59 -54.75 27.93 18.09
C LEU A 59 -55.90 27.32 18.91
N THR A 60 -55.68 27.13 20.20
CA THR A 60 -56.67 26.58 21.12
C THR A 60 -57.71 27.65 21.40
N PHE A 61 -58.63 27.83 20.45
CA PHE A 61 -59.85 28.57 20.71
C PHE A 61 -60.74 27.73 21.63
N ASP A 62 -61.06 28.27 22.80
CA ASP A 62 -62.16 27.75 23.59
C ASP A 62 -63.47 28.15 22.89
N THR A 63 -63.97 27.24 22.06
CA THR A 63 -65.21 27.41 21.31
C THR A 63 -66.38 27.69 22.24
N HIS A 64 -66.40 27.05 23.41
CA HIS A 64 -67.53 27.13 24.33
C HIS A 64 -67.58 28.49 25.04
N VAL A 65 -66.43 29.01 25.47
CA VAL A 65 -66.35 30.33 26.12
C VAL A 65 -66.73 31.45 25.15
N LEU A 66 -66.31 31.36 23.88
CA LEU A 66 -66.70 32.36 22.87
C LEU A 66 -68.18 32.32 22.51
N VAL A 67 -68.77 31.12 22.40
CA VAL A 67 -70.20 31.00 22.16
C VAL A 67 -70.99 31.57 23.34
N GLN A 68 -70.57 31.25 24.58
CA GLN A 68 -71.21 31.76 25.79
C GLN A 68 -71.07 33.29 25.93
N ASP A 69 -69.92 33.87 25.55
CA ASP A 69 -69.71 35.32 25.56
C ASP A 69 -70.54 36.05 24.49
N LEU A 70 -70.71 35.46 23.32
CA LEU A 70 -71.60 36.01 22.29
C LEU A 70 -73.07 35.94 22.74
N GLU A 71 -73.48 34.85 23.40
CA GLU A 71 -74.82 34.73 23.98
C GLU A 71 -75.09 35.80 25.06
N THR A 72 -74.13 36.08 25.95
CA THR A 72 -74.29 37.13 26.99
C THR A 72 -74.35 38.54 26.40
N HIS A 73 -73.85 38.74 25.18
CA HIS A 73 -73.93 40.00 24.44
C HIS A 73 -75.12 40.10 23.48
N GLY A 74 -76.10 39.19 23.59
CA GLY A 74 -77.40 39.31 22.92
C GLY A 74 -77.49 38.62 21.55
N PHE A 75 -76.53 37.76 21.20
CA PHE A 75 -76.64 36.90 20.02
C PHE A 75 -77.46 35.64 20.32
N ASP A 76 -78.25 35.18 19.35
CA ASP A 76 -78.88 33.86 19.45
C ASP A 76 -77.81 32.77 19.39
N LYS A 77 -78.03 31.66 20.11
CA LYS A 77 -77.09 30.54 20.19
C LYS A 77 -76.65 30.03 18.82
N THR A 78 -77.58 29.93 17.88
CA THR A 78 -77.29 29.46 16.53
C THR A 78 -76.39 30.43 15.75
N GLN A 79 -76.56 31.73 15.99
CA GLN A 79 -75.74 32.78 15.39
C GLN A 79 -74.33 32.79 15.99
N ALA A 80 -74.22 32.65 17.32
CA ALA A 80 -72.94 32.54 18.03
C ALA A 80 -72.13 31.32 17.57
N GLU A 81 -72.76 30.14 17.50
CA GLU A 81 -72.13 28.91 16.99
C GLU A 81 -71.67 29.07 15.53
N THR A 82 -72.47 29.71 14.68
CA THR A 82 -72.12 29.94 13.27
C THR A 82 -70.92 30.87 13.14
N ILE A 83 -70.89 32.00 13.86
CA ILE A 83 -69.76 32.96 13.84
C ILE A 83 -68.46 32.28 14.29
N VAL A 84 -68.51 31.52 15.40
CA VAL A 84 -67.33 30.83 15.92
C VAL A 84 -66.88 29.71 14.97
N SER A 85 -67.80 29.03 14.29
CA SER A 85 -67.46 28.02 13.27
C SER A 85 -66.76 28.64 12.05
N VAL A 86 -67.23 29.80 11.57
CA VAL A 86 -66.60 30.53 10.47
C VAL A 86 -65.21 31.02 10.89
N LEU A 87 -65.06 31.52 12.12
CA LEU A 87 -63.77 31.95 12.64
C LEU A 87 -62.78 30.79 12.77
N SER A 88 -63.23 29.63 13.26
CA SER A 88 -62.40 28.43 13.38
C SER A 88 -61.98 27.91 12.01
N THR A 89 -62.90 27.83 11.05
CA THR A 89 -62.59 27.36 9.70
C THR A 89 -61.64 28.32 8.97
N LEU A 90 -61.84 29.63 9.07
CA LEU A 90 -60.94 30.63 8.49
C LEU A 90 -59.55 30.61 9.14
N SER A 91 -59.48 30.44 10.47
CA SER A 91 -58.21 30.31 11.19
C SER A 91 -57.44 29.06 10.74
N ASN A 92 -58.12 27.92 10.62
CA ASN A 92 -57.51 26.68 10.16
C ASN A 92 -56.99 26.79 8.72
N VAL A 93 -57.77 27.38 7.81
CA VAL A 93 -57.36 27.56 6.40
C VAL A 93 -56.20 28.56 6.27
N SER A 94 -56.22 29.66 7.03
CA SER A 94 -55.14 30.65 7.01
C SER A 94 -53.82 30.10 7.54
N LEU A 95 -53.85 29.32 8.63
CA LEU A 95 -52.65 28.67 9.18
C LEU A 95 -52.07 27.62 8.21
N ASP A 96 -52.91 26.81 7.57
CA ASP A 96 -52.46 25.83 6.56
C ASP A 96 -51.81 26.51 5.35
N THR A 97 -52.40 27.63 4.90
CA THR A 97 -51.87 28.41 3.78
C THR A 97 -50.52 29.02 4.12
N ILE A 98 -50.41 29.70 5.28
CA ILE A 98 -49.14 30.31 5.74
C ILE A 98 -48.06 29.24 5.89
N TYR A 99 -48.40 28.05 6.41
CA TYR A 99 -47.46 26.96 6.57
C TYR A 99 -46.93 26.44 5.22
N LYS A 100 -47.84 26.15 4.28
CA LYS A 100 -47.46 25.71 2.94
C LYS A 100 -46.56 26.73 2.28
N GLU A 101 -46.89 28.02 2.37
CA GLU A 101 -46.06 29.09 1.83
C GLU A 101 -44.69 29.19 2.50
N MET A 102 -44.62 29.10 3.83
CA MET A 102 -43.35 29.16 4.54
C MET A 102 -42.44 27.99 4.17
N VAL A 103 -42.97 26.77 4.14
CA VAL A 103 -42.20 25.57 3.78
C VAL A 103 -41.74 25.63 2.33
N THR A 104 -42.62 26.00 1.40
CA THR A 104 -42.28 26.10 -0.02
C THR A 104 -41.23 27.19 -0.30
N LYS A 105 -41.37 28.37 0.30
CA LYS A 105 -40.37 29.46 0.21
C LYS A 105 -39.02 29.02 0.78
N ALA A 106 -39.02 28.35 1.94
CA ALA A 106 -37.81 27.80 2.55
C ALA A 106 -37.13 26.76 1.65
N GLN A 107 -37.90 25.83 1.09
CA GLN A 107 -37.39 24.81 0.15
C GLN A 107 -36.81 25.43 -1.12
N GLN A 108 -37.50 26.42 -1.70
CA GLN A 108 -37.02 27.11 -2.89
C GLN A 108 -35.71 27.87 -2.62
N LYS A 109 -35.61 28.56 -1.49
CA LYS A 109 -34.37 29.24 -1.08
C LYS A 109 -33.21 28.26 -0.91
N MET A 110 -33.42 27.15 -0.21
CA MET A 110 -32.39 26.11 -0.05
C MET A 110 -31.93 25.55 -1.40
N LYS A 111 -32.85 25.32 -2.33
CA LYS A 111 -32.50 24.83 -3.67
C LYS A 111 -31.61 25.81 -4.43
N ILE A 112 -31.93 27.10 -4.40
CA ILE A 112 -31.14 28.15 -5.04
C ILE A 112 -29.73 28.22 -4.44
N GLU A 113 -29.62 28.21 -3.11
CA GLU A 113 -28.32 28.23 -2.42
C GLU A 113 -27.49 26.98 -2.75
N LEU A 114 -28.11 25.80 -2.80
CA LEU A 114 -27.44 24.56 -3.17
C LEU A 114 -26.92 24.59 -4.61
N ASP A 115 -27.73 25.04 -5.56
CA ASP A 115 -27.34 25.15 -6.96
C ASP A 115 -26.20 26.16 -7.14
N GLN A 116 -26.25 27.29 -6.41
CA GLN A 116 -25.18 28.28 -6.40
C GLN A 116 -23.86 27.71 -5.86
N VAL A 117 -23.89 26.98 -4.73
CA VAL A 117 -22.69 26.35 -4.16
C VAL A 117 -22.12 25.30 -5.10
N LYS A 118 -22.98 24.47 -5.72
CA LYS A 118 -22.55 23.47 -6.69
C LYS A 118 -21.88 24.10 -7.91
N GLN A 119 -22.43 25.19 -8.43
CA GLN A 119 -21.85 25.91 -9.56
C GLN A 119 -20.50 26.53 -9.19
N GLN A 120 -20.41 27.16 -8.01
CA GLN A 120 -19.15 27.71 -7.50
C GLN A 120 -18.09 26.62 -7.34
N LEU A 121 -18.41 25.47 -6.73
CA LEU A 121 -17.46 24.36 -6.59
C LEU A 121 -16.95 23.84 -7.93
N THR A 122 -17.85 23.72 -8.92
CA THR A 122 -17.48 23.25 -10.26
C THR A 122 -16.56 24.26 -10.94
N GLN A 123 -16.86 25.56 -10.82
CA GLN A 123 -16.04 26.63 -11.36
C GLN A 123 -14.66 26.68 -10.70
N GLU A 124 -14.60 26.69 -9.36
CA GLU A 124 -13.34 26.70 -8.61
C GLU A 124 -12.48 25.47 -8.92
N THR A 125 -13.08 24.29 -9.05
CA THR A 125 -12.35 23.07 -9.45
C THR A 125 -11.75 23.20 -10.86
N SER A 126 -12.52 23.77 -11.80
CA SER A 126 -12.03 24.00 -13.16
C SER A 126 -10.89 25.02 -13.20
N ARG A 127 -10.98 26.07 -12.36
CA ARG A 127 -9.97 27.11 -12.21
C ARG A 127 -8.68 26.56 -11.60
N ILE A 128 -8.76 25.84 -10.48
CA ILE A 128 -7.60 25.18 -9.84
C ILE A 128 -6.90 24.24 -10.83
N ARG A 129 -7.67 23.47 -11.62
CA ARG A 129 -7.09 22.59 -12.65
C ARG A 129 -6.40 23.38 -13.77
N ALA A 130 -6.96 24.51 -14.19
CA ALA A 130 -6.37 25.36 -15.22
C ALA A 130 -5.09 26.03 -14.71
N ASP A 131 -5.13 26.59 -13.51
CA ASP A 131 -4.00 27.24 -12.84
C ASP A 131 -2.83 26.26 -12.63
N ASN A 132 -3.13 25.01 -12.24
CA ASN A 132 -2.11 23.98 -11.99
C ASN A 132 -1.82 23.07 -13.19
N LYS A 133 -2.34 23.37 -14.39
CA LYS A 133 -2.22 22.46 -15.56
C LYS A 133 -0.76 22.23 -15.97
N LEU A 134 0.06 23.28 -15.93
CA LEU A 134 1.46 23.19 -16.28
C LEU A 134 2.20 22.30 -15.27
N ASP A 135 1.99 22.53 -13.98
CA ASP A 135 2.61 21.74 -12.90
C ASP A 135 2.25 20.25 -13.02
N ILE A 136 0.98 19.92 -13.22
CA ILE A 136 0.52 18.54 -13.43
C ILE A 136 1.21 17.90 -14.65
N ASN A 137 1.36 18.66 -15.74
CA ASN A 137 2.00 18.15 -16.94
C ASN A 137 3.51 17.97 -16.75
N LEU A 138 4.17 18.88 -16.03
CA LEU A 138 5.59 18.75 -15.70
C LEU A 138 5.84 17.56 -14.77
N GLU A 139 5.01 17.37 -13.75
CA GLU A 139 5.10 16.18 -12.89
C GLU A 139 4.83 14.90 -13.68
N ARG A 140 3.85 14.91 -14.58
CA ARG A 140 3.59 13.77 -15.48
C ARG A 140 4.80 13.46 -16.35
N SER A 141 5.42 14.47 -16.96
CA SER A 141 6.65 14.31 -17.76
C SER A 141 7.79 13.76 -16.91
N ARG A 142 7.96 14.28 -15.70
CA ARG A 142 9.01 13.82 -14.78
C ARG A 142 8.80 12.35 -14.38
N VAL A 143 7.57 11.95 -14.12
CA VAL A 143 7.25 10.54 -13.82
C VAL A 143 7.54 9.65 -15.02
N THR A 144 7.21 10.08 -16.23
CA THR A 144 7.52 9.31 -17.44
C THR A 144 9.03 9.21 -17.69
N ASP A 145 9.78 10.29 -17.48
CA ASP A 145 11.24 10.28 -17.64
C ASP A 145 11.94 9.40 -16.60
N MET A 146 11.44 9.38 -15.36
CA MET A 146 11.93 8.46 -14.34
C MET A 146 11.61 7.00 -14.67
N PHE A 147 10.43 6.73 -15.25
CA PHE A 147 10.05 5.38 -15.66
C PHE A 147 10.94 4.87 -16.80
N THR A 148 11.20 5.70 -17.81
CA THR A 148 12.09 5.34 -18.93
C THR A 148 13.53 5.13 -18.47
N ASP A 149 14.02 5.95 -17.53
CA ASP A 149 15.35 5.76 -16.94
C ASP A 149 15.43 4.45 -16.14
N GLN A 150 14.39 4.09 -15.38
CA GLN A 150 14.32 2.80 -14.69
C GLN A 150 14.32 1.62 -15.66
N GLU A 151 13.56 1.70 -16.75
CA GLU A 151 13.53 0.66 -17.78
C GLU A 151 14.90 0.49 -18.44
N LYS A 152 15.58 1.60 -18.73
CA LYS A 152 16.94 1.59 -19.28
C LYS A 152 17.94 0.95 -18.31
N GLN A 153 17.94 1.34 -17.03
CA GLN A 153 18.82 0.75 -16.02
C GLN A 153 18.57 -0.76 -15.86
N LEU A 154 17.30 -1.20 -15.94
CA LEU A 154 16.95 -2.62 -15.87
C LEU A 154 17.48 -3.39 -17.09
N MET A 155 17.41 -2.79 -18.28
CA MET A 155 17.98 -3.38 -19.50
C MET A 155 19.51 -3.47 -19.42
N GLU A 156 20.18 -2.42 -18.94
CA GLU A 156 21.64 -2.41 -18.73
C GLU A 156 22.07 -3.47 -17.71
N ALA A 157 21.40 -3.57 -16.56
CA ALA A 157 21.68 -4.59 -15.55
C ALA A 157 21.47 -6.02 -16.09
N THR A 158 20.43 -6.22 -16.91
CA THR A 158 20.18 -7.52 -17.56
C THR A 158 21.28 -7.87 -18.57
N ASN A 159 21.71 -6.89 -19.37
CA ASN A 159 22.81 -7.08 -20.32
C ASN A 159 24.15 -7.35 -19.62
N GLU A 160 24.45 -6.63 -18.54
CA GLU A 160 25.66 -6.91 -17.74
C GLU A 160 25.61 -8.28 -17.07
N PHE A 161 24.45 -8.68 -16.55
CA PHE A 161 24.26 -9.99 -15.94
C PHE A 161 24.51 -11.12 -16.95
N THR A 162 23.93 -11.03 -18.15
CA THR A 162 24.15 -12.02 -19.22
C THR A 162 25.61 -12.07 -19.68
N LYS A 163 26.29 -10.92 -19.76
CA LYS A 163 27.73 -10.86 -20.04
C LYS A 163 28.56 -11.54 -18.94
N LYS A 164 28.24 -11.31 -17.67
CA LYS A 164 28.93 -11.98 -16.54
C LYS A 164 28.65 -13.48 -16.50
N ASP A 165 27.42 -13.90 -16.80
CA ASP A 165 27.05 -15.32 -16.89
C ASP A 165 27.84 -16.05 -17.99
N THR A 166 27.89 -15.46 -19.20
CA THR A 166 28.67 -16.03 -20.31
C THR A 166 30.17 -16.09 -20.00
N GLN A 167 30.74 -15.05 -19.39
CA GLN A 167 32.13 -15.04 -18.94
C GLN A 167 32.39 -16.11 -17.86
N THR A 168 31.46 -16.27 -16.91
CA THR A 168 31.59 -17.28 -15.85
C THR A 168 31.57 -18.68 -16.46
N LYS A 169 30.66 -18.94 -17.40
CA LYS A 169 30.58 -20.22 -18.14
C LYS A 169 31.85 -20.52 -18.92
N SER A 170 32.45 -19.53 -19.60
CA SER A 170 33.70 -19.74 -20.33
C SER A 170 34.86 -20.07 -19.40
N VAL A 171 35.00 -19.34 -18.28
CA VAL A 171 36.04 -19.61 -17.28
C VAL A 171 35.86 -21.00 -16.66
N ILE A 172 34.63 -21.38 -16.31
CA ILE A 172 34.33 -22.72 -15.78
C ILE A 172 34.75 -23.80 -16.80
N SER A 173 34.38 -23.64 -18.08
CA SER A 173 34.75 -24.59 -19.12
C SER A 173 36.26 -24.68 -19.30
N GLU A 174 36.97 -23.55 -19.30
CA GLU A 174 38.44 -23.54 -19.40
C GLU A 174 39.09 -24.27 -18.23
N THR A 175 38.60 -24.02 -17.01
CA THR A 175 39.13 -24.65 -15.80
C THR A 175 38.85 -26.15 -15.77
N SER A 176 37.66 -26.57 -16.20
CA SER A 176 37.31 -27.99 -16.35
C SER A 176 38.26 -28.69 -17.31
N ASN A 177 38.51 -28.10 -18.50
CA ASN A 177 39.42 -28.67 -19.47
C ASN A 177 40.85 -28.79 -18.92
N LYS A 178 41.33 -27.80 -18.15
CA LYS A 178 42.65 -27.86 -17.48
C LYS A 178 42.71 -29.00 -16.47
N ILE A 179 41.71 -29.13 -15.62
CA ILE A 179 41.61 -30.22 -14.65
C ILE A 179 41.67 -31.57 -15.36
N ASP A 180 40.94 -31.74 -16.46
CA ASP A 180 40.96 -32.99 -17.22
C ASP A 180 42.36 -33.31 -17.80
N THR A 181 43.07 -32.29 -18.30
CA THR A 181 44.46 -32.47 -18.79
C THR A 181 45.44 -32.78 -17.66
N GLU A 182 45.29 -32.18 -16.48
CA GLU A 182 46.12 -32.47 -15.31
C GLU A 182 45.86 -33.88 -14.78
N ILE A 183 44.60 -34.32 -14.74
CA ILE A 183 44.24 -35.70 -14.36
C ILE A 183 44.88 -36.70 -15.33
N ALA A 184 44.78 -36.46 -16.63
CA ALA A 184 45.38 -37.34 -17.65
C ALA A 184 46.90 -37.40 -17.51
N SER A 185 47.57 -36.25 -17.31
CA SER A 185 49.03 -36.20 -17.17
C SER A 185 49.54 -36.79 -15.85
N LEU A 186 48.85 -36.56 -14.73
CA LEU A 186 49.18 -37.19 -13.46
C LEU A 186 49.02 -38.71 -13.53
N LYS A 187 47.99 -39.20 -14.23
CA LYS A 187 47.77 -40.62 -14.44
C LYS A 187 48.91 -41.26 -15.24
N THR A 188 49.36 -40.64 -16.33
CA THR A 188 50.48 -41.17 -17.13
C THR A 188 51.79 -41.18 -16.33
N LEU A 189 52.06 -40.12 -15.56
CA LEU A 189 53.22 -40.04 -14.67
C LEU A 189 53.19 -41.13 -13.59
N MET A 190 52.02 -41.39 -13.02
CA MET A 190 51.85 -42.45 -12.01
C MET A 190 52.09 -43.83 -12.62
N GLU A 191 51.55 -44.09 -13.81
CA GLU A 191 51.76 -45.35 -14.53
C GLU A 191 53.24 -45.58 -14.88
N SER A 192 53.95 -44.54 -15.34
CA SER A 192 55.39 -44.64 -15.64
C SER A 192 56.21 -44.87 -14.38
N ASN A 193 55.95 -44.14 -13.29
CA ASN A 193 56.67 -44.31 -12.03
C ASN A 193 56.47 -45.70 -11.41
N LYS A 194 55.27 -46.28 -11.55
CA LYS A 194 55.00 -47.68 -11.14
C LYS A 194 55.89 -48.65 -11.94
N LEU A 195 56.00 -48.46 -13.26
CA LEU A 195 56.84 -49.30 -14.12
C LEU A 195 58.33 -49.14 -13.80
N GLU A 196 58.80 -47.92 -13.53
CA GLU A 196 60.18 -47.66 -13.10
C GLU A 196 60.49 -48.38 -11.79
N THR A 197 59.61 -48.28 -10.79
CA THR A 197 59.78 -48.96 -9.50
C THR A 197 59.88 -50.47 -9.68
N ILE A 198 59.03 -51.07 -10.53
CA ILE A 198 59.08 -52.51 -10.85
C ILE A 198 60.41 -52.87 -11.51
N ARG A 199 60.91 -52.05 -12.46
CA ARG A 199 62.19 -52.28 -13.12
C ARG A 199 63.38 -52.20 -12.16
N TYR A 200 63.42 -51.19 -11.29
CA TYR A 200 64.49 -51.04 -10.29
C TYR A 200 64.52 -52.20 -9.30
N LEU A 201 63.35 -52.65 -8.84
CA LEU A 201 63.24 -53.81 -7.96
C LEU A 201 63.76 -55.09 -8.62
N ALA A 202 63.36 -55.35 -9.88
CA ALA A 202 63.83 -56.52 -10.62
C ALA A 202 65.37 -56.49 -10.81
N ALA A 203 65.92 -55.32 -11.15
CA ALA A 203 67.36 -55.15 -11.35
C ALA A 203 68.15 -55.41 -10.06
N SER A 204 67.70 -54.91 -8.90
CA SER A 204 68.40 -55.11 -7.63
C SER A 204 68.36 -56.55 -7.14
N VAL A 205 67.24 -57.26 -7.34
CA VAL A 205 67.17 -58.71 -7.02
C VAL A 205 68.11 -59.50 -7.94
N PHE A 206 68.15 -59.19 -9.24
CA PHE A 206 69.03 -59.87 -10.18
C PHE A 206 70.52 -59.62 -9.87
N THR A 207 70.92 -58.41 -9.48
CA THR A 207 72.31 -58.13 -9.09
C THR A 207 72.71 -58.84 -7.80
N CYS A 208 71.84 -58.89 -6.79
CA CYS A 208 72.07 -59.68 -5.57
C CYS A 208 72.27 -61.17 -5.88
N LEU A 209 71.41 -61.75 -6.73
CA LEU A 209 71.53 -63.15 -7.14
C LEU A 209 72.83 -63.41 -7.92
N ALA A 210 73.21 -62.52 -8.85
CA ALA A 210 74.45 -62.64 -9.61
C ALA A 210 75.69 -62.62 -8.70
N ILE A 211 75.71 -61.73 -7.70
CA ILE A 211 76.79 -61.66 -6.70
C ILE A 211 76.84 -62.95 -5.86
N ALA A 212 75.69 -63.42 -5.35
CA ALA A 212 75.61 -64.65 -4.55
C ALA A 212 76.10 -65.88 -5.33
N LEU A 213 75.72 -66.01 -6.60
CA LEU A 213 76.23 -67.07 -7.49
C LEU A 213 77.72 -66.94 -7.75
N GLY A 214 78.25 -65.71 -7.88
CA GLY A 214 79.68 -65.44 -7.98
C GLY A 214 80.46 -65.95 -6.77
N PHE A 215 80.00 -65.63 -5.55
CA PHE A 215 80.60 -66.13 -4.30
C PHE A 215 80.49 -67.64 -4.16
N TYR A 216 79.32 -68.22 -4.45
CA TYR A 216 79.12 -69.67 -4.40
C TYR A 216 80.09 -70.40 -5.33
N ARG A 217 80.36 -69.86 -6.51
CA ARG A 217 81.31 -70.44 -7.47
C ARG A 217 82.77 -70.26 -7.07
N PHE A 218 83.11 -69.23 -6.29
CA PHE A 218 84.47 -69.05 -5.77
C PHE A 218 84.78 -69.97 -4.57
N TRP A 219 83.76 -70.33 -3.78
CA TRP A 219 83.92 -71.19 -2.59
C TRP A 219 83.94 -72.69 -2.91
N LYS A 220 83.47 -73.09 -4.09
CA LYS A 220 83.47 -74.47 -4.58
C LYS A 220 84.70 -74.76 -5.41
#